data_AF-A0A1E7PVN0-F1
#
_entry.id   AF-A0A1E7PVN0-F1
#
_cell.length_a   1.000
_cell.length_b   1.000
_cell.length_c   1.000
_cell.angle_alpha   90.00
_cell.angle_beta   90.00
_cell.angle_gamma   90.00
#
_symmetry.space_group_name_H-M   'P 1'
#
loop_
_entity.id
_entity.type
_entity.pdbx_description
1 polymer ?
#
loop_
_entity_poly.entity_id
_entity_poly.type
_entity_poly.pdbx_seq_one_letter_code
_entity_poly.pdbx_strand_id
1 'polypeptide(L)'
;MLYLIALIMGYFAGTNALVQKQAMRFAGTRFANPVMGTLSALGALGGWFCILPAAYFVGSDYGNGFLEGFYFVMASLGGVLVSGMLQIAGLNYLLAAITVFVNIGLAILVYTMT
;
A
#
# COMPACT_ATOMS: atom_id res chain seq x y z
N MET A 1 6.89 -16.04 0.51
CA MET A 1 6.09 -15.34 1.54
C MET A 1 6.24 -13.81 1.43
N LEU A 2 7.47 -13.29 1.34
CA LEU A 2 7.75 -11.85 1.16
C LEU A 2 7.05 -11.20 -0.04
N TYR A 3 7.01 -11.86 -1.20
CA TYR A 3 6.31 -11.35 -2.40
C TYR A 3 4.78 -11.24 -2.24
N LEU A 4 4.18 -12.12 -1.42
CA LEU A 4 2.74 -12.02 -1.10
C LEU A 4 2.49 -10.80 -0.20
N ILE A 5 3.38 -10.55 0.76
CA ILE A 5 3.33 -9.35 1.61
C ILE A 5 3.46 -8.09 0.74
N ALA A 6 4.41 -8.07 -0.20
CA ALA A 6 4.57 -6.98 -1.16
C ALA A 6 3.28 -6.72 -1.97
N LEU A 7 2.64 -7.77 -2.47
CA LEU A 7 1.39 -7.70 -3.20
C LEU A 7 0.27 -7.10 -2.34
N ILE A 8 0.16 -7.51 -1.07
CA ILE A 8 -0.82 -6.95 -0.14
C ILE A 8 -0.52 -5.46 0.13
N MET A 9 0.74 -5.11 0.42
CA MET A 9 1.14 -3.71 0.64
C MET A 9 0.80 -2.82 -0.56
N GLY A 10 1.06 -3.33 -1.77
CA GLY A 10 0.70 -2.70 -3.03
C GLY A 10 -0.81 -2.55 -3.21
N TYR A 11 -1.59 -3.57 -2.88
CA TYR A 11 -3.05 -3.52 -2.95
C TYR A 11 -3.63 -2.41 -2.07
N PHE A 12 -3.16 -2.27 -0.83
CA PHE A 12 -3.61 -1.21 0.08
C PHE A 12 -3.16 0.19 -0.38
N ALA A 13 -1.94 0.33 -0.90
CA ALA A 13 -1.45 1.59 -1.46
C ALA A 13 -2.24 2.00 -2.72
N GLY A 14 -2.52 1.06 -3.62
CA GLY A 14 -3.31 1.26 -4.82
C GLY A 14 -4.77 1.62 -4.52
N THR A 15 -5.40 0.90 -3.60
CA THR A 15 -6.78 1.19 -3.16
C THR A 15 -6.89 2.61 -2.61
N ASN A 16 -5.92 3.04 -1.80
CA ASN A 16 -5.92 4.40 -1.26
C ASN A 16 -5.71 5.47 -2.33
N ALA A 17 -4.80 5.24 -3.28
CA ALA A 17 -4.58 6.15 -4.40
C ALA A 17 -5.85 6.30 -5.27
N LEU A 18 -6.61 5.22 -5.48
CA LEU A 18 -7.89 5.24 -6.19
C LEU A 18 -8.94 6.05 -5.42
N VAL A 19 -9.09 5.79 -4.12
CA VAL A 19 -10.05 6.51 -3.25
C VAL A 19 -9.73 8.01 -3.18
N GLN A 20 -8.46 8.39 -3.05
CA GLN A 20 -8.08 9.80 -3.09
C GLN A 20 -8.39 10.47 -4.42
N LYS A 21 -8.11 9.79 -5.55
CA LYS A 21 -8.48 10.30 -6.88
C LYS A 21 -9.99 10.47 -7.03
N GLN A 22 -10.78 9.54 -6.50
CA GLN A 22 -12.24 9.61 -6.50
C GLN A 22 -12.77 10.73 -5.61
N ALA A 23 -12.20 10.91 -4.41
CA ALA A 23 -12.58 11.94 -3.46
C ALA A 23 -12.23 13.38 -3.92
N MET A 24 -11.17 13.52 -4.74
CA MET A 24 -10.78 14.82 -5.33
C MET A 24 -11.57 15.17 -6.61
N ARG A 25 -11.99 14.16 -7.40
CA ARG A 25 -12.66 14.40 -8.70
C ARG A 25 -14.17 14.56 -8.63
N PHE A 26 -14.85 13.96 -7.66
CA PHE A 26 -16.32 13.97 -7.60
C PHE A 26 -16.83 14.80 -6.41
N ALA A 27 -17.67 15.79 -6.69
CA ALA A 27 -18.38 16.53 -5.66
C ALA A 27 -19.41 15.60 -4.98
N GLY A 28 -19.23 15.35 -3.68
CA GLY A 28 -20.11 14.47 -2.88
C GLY A 28 -19.51 13.12 -2.48
N THR A 29 -18.37 12.71 -3.04
CA THR A 29 -17.64 11.47 -2.68
C THR A 29 -16.53 11.71 -1.64
N ARG A 30 -16.69 12.77 -0.84
CA ARG A 30 -15.76 13.07 0.25
C ARG A 30 -16.05 12.12 1.41
N PHE A 31 -15.01 11.81 2.17
CA PHE A 31 -15.18 11.12 3.44
C PHE A 31 -16.18 11.91 4.30
N ALA A 32 -17.24 11.25 4.77
CA ALA A 32 -18.20 11.85 5.68
C ALA A 32 -17.54 12.26 7.01
N ASN A 33 -16.50 11.54 7.40
CA ASN A 33 -15.66 11.87 8.56
C ASN A 33 -14.33 12.51 8.10
N PRO A 34 -14.05 13.77 8.49
CA PRO A 34 -12.81 14.45 8.11
C PRO A 34 -11.54 13.74 8.59
N VAL A 35 -11.60 13.04 9.73
CA VAL A 35 -10.47 12.26 10.28
C VAL A 35 -10.13 11.08 9.38
N MET A 36 -11.13 10.41 8.79
CA MET A 36 -10.88 9.32 7.85
C MET A 36 -10.28 9.83 6.54
N GLY A 37 -10.66 11.04 6.13
CA GLY A 37 -10.07 11.72 4.98
C GLY A 37 -8.60 12.06 5.18
N THR A 38 -8.21 12.56 6.37
CA THR A 38 -6.80 12.84 6.67
C THR A 38 -5.97 11.56 6.81
N LEU A 39 -6.51 10.50 7.40
CA LEU A 39 -5.84 9.19 7.46
C LEU A 39 -5.62 8.58 6.07
N SER A 40 -6.64 8.65 5.20
CA SER A 40 -6.48 8.25 3.80
C SER A 40 -5.44 9.13 3.10
N ALA A 41 -5.45 10.46 3.29
CA ALA A 41 -4.44 11.39 2.78
C ALA A 41 -3.00 10.96 3.12
N LEU A 42 -2.77 10.68 4.40
CA LEU A 42 -1.49 10.18 4.92
C LEU A 42 -1.11 8.82 4.32
N GLY A 43 -2.09 7.95 4.06
CA GLY A 43 -1.83 6.62 3.51
C GLY A 43 -1.42 6.55 2.05
N ALA A 44 -1.72 7.55 1.21
CA ALA A 44 -1.23 7.49 -0.16
C ALA A 44 0.28 7.73 -0.22
N LEU A 45 0.81 8.63 0.62
CA LEU A 45 2.25 8.85 0.72
C LEU A 45 2.90 7.78 1.62
N GLY A 46 2.30 7.52 2.78
CA GLY A 46 2.78 6.53 3.75
C GLY A 46 2.81 5.11 3.20
N GLY A 47 1.85 4.72 2.37
CA GLY A 47 1.78 3.38 1.80
C GLY A 47 3.00 3.05 0.92
N TRP A 48 3.40 3.97 0.05
CA TRP A 48 4.62 3.85 -0.76
C TRP A 48 5.90 4.02 0.06
N PHE A 49 5.87 4.91 1.05
CA PHE A 49 6.98 5.11 1.96
C PHE A 49 7.26 3.88 2.84
N CYS A 50 6.30 3.00 3.06
CA CYS A 50 6.52 1.71 3.72
C CYS A 50 7.06 0.62 2.78
N ILE A 51 6.72 0.67 1.49
CA ILE A 51 7.17 -0.31 0.50
C ILE A 51 8.67 -0.17 0.20
N LEU A 52 9.18 1.07 0.11
CA LEU A 52 10.58 1.32 -0.24
C LEU A 52 11.59 0.80 0.82
N PRO A 53 11.42 1.06 2.14
CA PRO A 53 12.27 0.47 3.18
C PRO A 53 12.11 -1.05 3.25
N ALA A 54 10.90 -1.58 3.09
CA ALA A 54 10.67 -3.03 3.05
C ALA A 54 11.44 -3.68 1.89
N ALA A 55 11.42 -3.08 0.70
CA ALA A 55 12.20 -3.52 -0.45
C ALA A 55 13.71 -3.41 -0.22
N TYR A 56 14.16 -2.38 0.52
CA TYR A 56 15.56 -2.23 0.90
C TYR A 56 16.01 -3.34 1.84
N PHE A 57 15.22 -3.70 2.87
CA PHE A 57 15.55 -4.79 3.78
C PHE A 57 15.68 -6.13 3.04
N VAL A 58 14.70 -6.45 2.20
CA VAL A 58 14.77 -7.62 1.31
C VAL A 58 15.98 -7.56 0.39
N GLY A 59 16.34 -6.37 -0.10
CA GLY A 59 17.44 -6.20 -1.03
C GLY A 59 18.84 -6.13 -0.40
N SER A 60 18.92 -5.99 0.92
CA SER A 60 20.18 -5.85 1.66
C SER A 60 20.84 -7.18 2.01
N ASP A 61 20.18 -8.30 1.72
CA ASP A 61 20.66 -9.64 2.05
C ASP A 61 21.85 -10.08 1.16
N TYR A 62 22.80 -10.81 1.74
CA TYR A 62 24.09 -11.13 1.09
C TYR A 62 23.91 -12.12 -0.08
N GLY A 63 23.82 -11.60 -1.31
CA GLY A 63 23.68 -12.38 -2.54
C GLY A 63 23.07 -11.58 -3.68
N ASN A 64 22.03 -12.15 -4.33
CA ASN A 64 21.24 -11.49 -5.38
C ASN A 64 20.23 -10.46 -4.81
N GLY A 65 20.51 -9.86 -3.64
CA GLY A 65 19.58 -9.02 -2.89
C GLY A 65 18.96 -7.89 -3.72
N PHE A 66 19.73 -7.21 -4.57
CA PHE A 66 19.18 -6.20 -5.48
C PHE A 66 18.04 -6.74 -6.36
N LEU A 67 18.18 -7.97 -6.88
CA LEU A 67 17.18 -8.60 -7.72
C LEU A 67 15.93 -8.99 -6.90
N GLU A 68 16.10 -9.44 -5.65
CA GLU A 68 14.99 -9.76 -4.75
C GLU A 68 14.21 -8.51 -4.33
N GLY A 69 14.91 -7.42 -4.01
CA GLY A 69 14.30 -6.11 -3.77
C GLY A 69 13.56 -5.60 -5.01
N PHE A 70 14.12 -5.78 -6.21
CA PHE A 70 13.44 -5.44 -7.46
C PHE A 70 12.15 -6.28 -7.67
N TYR A 71 12.21 -7.59 -7.45
CA TYR A 71 11.02 -8.45 -7.54
C TYR A 71 9.98 -8.12 -6.47
N PHE A 72 10.40 -7.67 -5.29
CA PHE A 72 9.50 -7.18 -4.24
C PHE A 72 8.74 -5.94 -4.71
N VAL A 73 9.43 -4.96 -5.29
CA VAL A 73 8.78 -3.76 -5.86
C VAL A 73 7.83 -4.15 -7.00
N MET A 74 8.24 -5.05 -7.89
CA MET A 74 7.37 -5.54 -8.98
C MET A 74 6.12 -6.25 -8.45
N ALA A 75 6.23 -7.05 -7.40
CA ALA A 75 5.09 -7.69 -6.75
C ALA A 75 4.15 -6.65 -6.11
N SER A 76 4.68 -5.59 -5.52
CA SER A 76 3.86 -4.48 -4.99
C SER A 76 3.12 -3.72 -6.10
N LEU A 77 3.76 -3.50 -7.26
CA LEU A 77 3.09 -2.94 -8.45
C LEU A 77 1.97 -3.85 -8.96
N GLY A 78 2.19 -5.18 -8.93
CA GLY A 78 1.14 -6.17 -9.18
C GLY A 78 -0.06 -5.99 -8.24
N GLY A 79 0.19 -5.82 -6.94
CA GLY A 79 -0.85 -5.52 -5.96
C GLY A 79 -1.63 -4.25 -6.26
N VAL A 80 -0.93 -3.17 -6.66
CA VAL A 80 -1.56 -1.92 -7.08
C VAL A 80 -2.48 -2.14 -8.27
N LEU A 81 -2.07 -2.93 -9.27
CA LEU A 81 -2.92 -3.25 -10.42
C LEU A 81 -4.18 -4.03 -10.01
N VAL A 82 -4.03 -5.02 -9.12
CA VAL A 82 -5.16 -5.81 -8.61
C VAL A 82 -6.14 -4.96 -7.79
N SER A 83 -5.68 -3.90 -7.12
CA SER A 83 -6.58 -2.98 -6.40
C SER A 83 -7.61 -2.29 -7.30
N GLY A 84 -7.33 -2.19 -8.60
CA GLY A 84 -8.27 -1.67 -9.59
C GLY A 84 -9.42 -2.64 -9.93
N MET A 85 -9.29 -3.94 -9.64
CA MET A 85 -10.24 -4.98 -10.04
C MET A 85 -11.38 -5.17 -9.02
N LEU A 86 -11.11 -4.98 -7.73
CA LEU A 86 -12.09 -5.10 -6.64
C LEU A 86 -12.50 -3.70 -6.16
N GLN A 87 -13.53 -3.12 -6.80
CA GLN A 87 -14.01 -1.77 -6.47
C GLN A 87 -15.35 -1.80 -5.73
N ILE A 88 -15.30 -2.08 -4.43
CA ILE A 88 -16.47 -1.94 -3.54
C ILE A 88 -16.33 -0.61 -2.80
N ALA A 89 -17.14 0.38 -3.15
CA ALA A 89 -16.97 1.77 -2.68
C ALA A 89 -16.78 1.87 -1.16
N GLY A 90 -17.71 1.36 -0.34
CA GLY A 90 -17.63 1.45 1.12
C GLY A 90 -16.41 0.74 1.73
N LEU A 91 -16.04 -0.42 1.18
CA LEU A 91 -14.86 -1.16 1.62
C LEU A 91 -13.58 -0.41 1.25
N ASN A 92 -13.52 0.19 0.06
CA ASN A 92 -12.35 0.93 -0.40
C ASN A 92 -12.05 2.14 0.48
N TYR A 93 -13.08 2.89 0.91
CA TYR A 93 -12.89 4.01 1.86
C TYR A 93 -12.32 3.53 3.21
N LEU A 94 -12.78 2.38 3.72
CA LEU A 94 -12.24 1.79 4.94
C LEU A 94 -10.78 1.36 4.75
N LEU A 95 -10.51 0.60 3.68
CA LEU A 95 -9.17 0.11 3.34
C LEU A 95 -8.19 1.27 3.18
N ALA A 96 -8.59 2.35 2.50
CA ALA A 96 -7.80 3.56 2.30
C ALA A 96 -7.44 4.26 3.63
N ALA A 97 -8.37 4.33 4.58
CA ALA A 97 -8.12 4.96 5.88
C ALA A 97 -7.14 4.15 6.74
N ILE A 98 -7.14 2.82 6.62
CA ILE A 98 -6.24 1.94 7.39
C ILE A 98 -4.92 1.63 6.69
N THR A 99 -4.75 2.00 5.41
CA THR A 99 -3.57 1.71 4.58
C THR A 99 -2.24 2.01 5.28
N VAL A 100 -2.12 3.15 5.97
CA VAL A 100 -0.88 3.50 6.68
C VAL A 100 -0.52 2.44 7.72
N PHE A 101 -1.47 2.13 8.60
CA PHE A 101 -1.24 1.21 9.72
C PHE A 101 -0.94 -0.20 9.23
N VAL A 102 -1.67 -0.65 8.20
CA VAL A 102 -1.44 -1.96 7.57
C VAL A 102 -0.06 -2.01 6.95
N ASN A 103 0.33 -1.02 6.15
CA ASN A 103 1.64 -1.03 5.49
C ASN A 103 2.81 -0.85 6.47
N ILE A 104 2.63 -0.13 7.58
CA ILE A 104 3.63 -0.11 8.68
C ILE A 104 3.78 -1.50 9.29
N GLY A 105 2.67 -2.15 9.66
CA GLY A 105 2.72 -3.50 10.24
C GLY A 105 3.34 -4.53 9.30
N LEU A 106 3.02 -4.45 8.00
CA LEU A 106 3.60 -5.32 6.99
C LEU A 106 5.09 -5.03 6.74
N ALA A 107 5.52 -3.76 6.80
CA ALA A 107 6.94 -3.42 6.70
C ALA A 107 7.75 -3.97 7.89
N ILE A 108 7.20 -3.90 9.11
CA ILE A 108 7.82 -4.51 10.30
C ILE A 108 7.88 -6.03 10.12
N LEU A 109 6.80 -6.66 9.62
CA LEU A 109 6.79 -8.10 9.35
C LEU A 109 7.87 -8.48 8.34
N VAL A 110 8.01 -7.74 7.24
CA VAL A 110 9.09 -7.96 6.25
C VAL A 110 10.45 -7.88 6.92
N TYR A 111 10.70 -6.86 7.73
CA TYR A 111 11.95 -6.71 8.48
C TYR A 111 12.23 -7.88 9.43
N THR A 112 11.22 -8.45 10.10
CA THR A 112 11.42 -9.61 10.99
C THR A 112 11.69 -10.92 10.24
N MET A 113 11.48 -10.95 8.94
CA MET A 113 11.58 -12.14 8.09
C MET A 113 12.80 -12.13 7.17
N THR A 114 13.50 -10.99 7.10
CA THR A 114 14.77 -10.76 6.40
C THR A 114 15.86 -10.66 7.44
#